data_AF-A0A961IT94-F1
#
_entry.id   AF-A0A961IT94-F1
#
_cell.length_a   1.000
_cell.length_b   1.000
_cell.length_c   1.000
_cell.angle_alpha   90.00
_cell.angle_beta   90.00
_cell.angle_gamma   90.00
#
_symmetry.space_group_name_H-M   'P 1'
#
loop_
_entity.id
_entity.type
_entity.pdbx_description
1 polymer ?
#
loop_
_entity_poly.entity_id
_entity_poly.type
_entity_poly.pdbx_seq_one_letter_code
_entity_poly.pdbx_strand_id
1 'polypeptide(L)'
;TEFRGMIPKGEYGGGTMLIWDEGHYEVLRAENLGQAIEAGEIKLLLFGRRLRGEWHLVRTREQDGRFQWLLFKSKDCYARTTAEAEAPDPGLAPAAPFPARVTSMQPQKKMAAPFDDPAWIFEADFDGLRLQIHKKNDDVRLKGTQRHRASDLPHLEAALRRLHATDALLEAVLFVPDANGRPDPGALEDKDALGRAVLYCFDLLYYDEWDTRSLPLIERKEILRALLAPDEHVLYLDHVRGAGWQLARAMASLGLAHMWARRADSAYTSGPSDHWLRIAVPAEAAPTHAKQTEQRRFAIKNAAKIYWPEDQITKGELIEYYSAIADVLLPHLLDRPVHMLRYPDGIDGKWFYQKQVMDYVPDWIETVDVSRDGEEPVRYMMVQNRETLLYLINLGSIDLHPWMSRRQSLDCPDWTFIDLDPKAAPFKHVLRLARETGKLLRGIGLSPYIKTSGKTGMHILVPLGANVSYDQSRMFAESVARIITRENREIATVDRATQKRGQKVYMDFLQNRREQTIVPPYVVRPVPGARVSMPLTWDEVSHDISPSDFHIRNAPERVLRLGDLWRTALSEPQDLATAIAGLEEYLSQS
;
A
#
# COMPACT_ATOMS: atom_id res chain seq x y z
N THR A 1 18.05 33.01 -18.45
CA THR A 1 17.51 34.28 -18.99
C THR A 1 16.53 34.82 -17.97
N GLU A 2 16.85 35.88 -17.26
CA GLU A 2 15.91 36.49 -16.29
C GLU A 2 14.86 37.30 -17.04
N PHE A 3 13.72 36.69 -17.37
CA PHE A 3 12.59 37.37 -17.99
C PHE A 3 11.60 37.78 -16.91
N ARG A 4 11.69 39.04 -16.45
CA ARG A 4 10.70 39.69 -15.59
C ARG A 4 10.25 40.98 -16.29
N GLY A 5 8.95 41.23 -16.36
CA GLY A 5 8.42 42.37 -17.09
C GLY A 5 6.95 42.63 -16.78
N MET A 6 6.44 43.77 -17.25
CA MET A 6 5.03 44.15 -17.13
C MET A 6 4.40 44.11 -18.51
N ILE A 7 3.40 43.25 -18.72
CA ILE A 7 2.64 43.23 -19.98
C ILE A 7 1.73 44.48 -19.99
N PRO A 8 1.76 45.32 -21.04
CA PRO A 8 0.91 46.51 -21.14
C PRO A 8 -0.58 46.22 -20.97
N LYS A 9 -1.28 47.20 -20.38
CA LYS A 9 -2.72 47.11 -20.13
C LYS A 9 -3.48 47.08 -21.46
N GLY A 10 -4.23 46.00 -21.72
CA GLY A 10 -4.97 45.79 -22.97
C GLY A 10 -4.47 44.61 -23.80
N GLU A 11 -3.26 44.11 -23.52
CA GLU A 11 -2.73 42.88 -24.12
C GLU A 11 -3.14 41.63 -23.32
N TYR A 12 -3.20 40.47 -23.99
CA TYR A 12 -3.52 39.20 -23.34
C TYR A 12 -2.42 38.85 -22.33
N GLY A 13 -2.78 38.73 -21.04
CA GLY A 13 -1.83 38.55 -19.94
C GLY A 13 -1.33 39.84 -19.27
N GLY A 14 -1.97 41.00 -19.53
CA GLY A 14 -1.64 42.30 -18.91
C GLY A 14 -1.47 42.23 -17.39
N GLY A 15 -0.27 42.56 -16.89
CA GLY A 15 0.10 42.44 -15.48
C GLY A 15 1.60 42.16 -15.27
N THR A 16 2.00 41.98 -14.01
CA THR A 16 3.39 41.63 -13.65
C THR A 16 3.65 40.16 -13.97
N MET A 17 4.61 39.88 -14.85
CA MET A 17 5.08 38.53 -15.12
C MET A 17 6.20 38.13 -14.16
N LEU A 18 6.04 36.95 -13.57
CA LEU A 18 7.02 36.30 -12.71
C LEU A 18 7.27 34.88 -13.24
N ILE A 19 8.48 34.36 -13.02
CA ILE A 19 8.78 32.96 -13.31
C ILE A 19 8.05 32.11 -12.25
N TRP A 20 6.99 31.42 -12.67
CA TRP A 20 6.14 30.62 -11.78
C TRP A 20 6.69 29.22 -11.52
N ASP A 21 7.47 28.67 -12.46
CA ASP A 21 8.17 27.39 -12.34
C ASP A 21 9.44 27.39 -13.20
N GLU A 22 10.41 26.56 -12.82
CA GLU A 22 11.70 26.45 -13.50
C GLU A 22 12.11 24.97 -13.59
N GLY A 23 12.67 24.58 -14.74
CA GLY A 23 13.12 23.22 -14.99
C GLY A 23 13.53 22.99 -16.45
N HIS A 24 13.62 21.71 -16.83
CA HIS A 24 13.88 21.30 -18.21
C HIS A 24 12.70 20.50 -18.77
N TYR A 25 12.66 20.34 -20.09
CA TYR A 25 11.62 19.59 -20.78
C TYR A 25 12.22 18.73 -21.88
N GLU A 26 11.51 17.66 -22.23
CA GLU A 26 11.76 16.85 -23.40
C GLU A 26 10.55 16.90 -24.33
N VAL A 27 10.80 16.99 -25.65
CA VAL A 27 9.74 16.97 -26.64
C VAL A 27 9.47 15.52 -27.02
N LEU A 28 8.24 15.07 -26.80
CA LEU A 28 7.79 13.74 -27.13
C LEU A 28 7.24 13.72 -28.54
N ARG A 29 7.65 12.73 -29.33
CA ARG A 29 7.14 12.45 -30.69
C ARG A 29 7.43 13.53 -31.76
N ALA A 30 8.42 14.40 -31.52
CA ALA A 30 8.99 15.29 -32.53
C ALA A 30 10.49 15.46 -32.30
N GLU A 31 11.26 15.80 -33.35
CA GLU A 31 12.71 15.98 -33.23
C GLU A 31 13.09 17.21 -32.42
N ASN A 32 12.25 18.25 -32.43
CA ASN A 32 12.44 19.47 -31.67
C ASN A 32 11.12 20.24 -31.49
N LEU A 33 11.15 21.27 -30.64
CA LEU A 33 9.97 22.06 -30.28
C LEU A 33 9.40 22.85 -31.47
N GLY A 34 10.25 23.34 -32.38
CA GLY A 34 9.81 24.10 -33.55
C GLY A 34 8.90 23.28 -34.46
N GLN A 35 9.29 22.03 -34.72
CA GLN A 35 8.51 21.09 -35.54
C GLN A 35 7.15 20.76 -34.89
N ALA A 36 7.11 20.59 -33.57
CA ALA A 36 5.87 20.35 -32.82
C ALA A 36 4.92 21.57 -32.85
N ILE A 37 5.48 22.79 -32.77
CA ILE A 37 4.70 24.04 -32.89
C ILE A 37 4.09 24.15 -34.29
N GLU A 38 4.85 23.88 -35.36
CA GLU A 38 4.34 23.90 -36.73
C GLU A 38 3.22 22.88 -36.94
N ALA A 39 3.38 21.66 -36.44
CA ALA A 39 2.38 20.60 -36.50
C ALA A 39 1.08 20.94 -35.73
N GLY A 40 1.13 21.87 -34.77
CA GLY A 40 -0.03 22.27 -33.98
C GLY A 40 -0.36 21.33 -32.81
N GLU A 41 0.56 20.42 -32.47
CA GLU A 41 0.44 19.50 -31.34
C GLU A 41 1.82 19.37 -30.69
N ILE A 42 1.93 19.76 -29.43
CA ILE A 42 3.16 19.68 -28.64
C ILE A 42 2.92 18.72 -27.49
N LYS A 43 3.70 17.65 -27.43
CA LYS A 43 3.73 16.74 -26.28
C LYS A 43 5.06 16.91 -25.59
N LEU A 44 5.02 17.25 -24.31
CA LEU A 44 6.19 17.52 -23.50
C LEU A 44 6.22 16.61 -22.30
N LEU A 45 7.39 16.10 -21.97
CA LEU A 45 7.69 15.62 -20.63
C LEU A 45 8.35 16.78 -19.87
N LEU A 46 7.68 17.29 -18.84
CA LEU A 46 8.19 18.39 -18.01
C LEU A 46 8.90 17.85 -16.78
N PHE A 47 10.05 18.44 -16.47
CA PHE A 47 10.84 18.20 -15.26
C PHE A 47 11.04 19.52 -14.50
N GLY A 48 9.91 20.14 -14.13
CA GLY A 48 9.86 21.36 -13.33
C GLY A 48 9.92 21.11 -11.84
N ARG A 49 10.17 22.18 -11.08
CA ARG A 49 10.03 22.15 -9.62
C ARG A 49 8.56 21.95 -9.22
N ARG A 50 7.62 22.51 -10.00
CA ARG A 50 6.17 22.43 -9.77
C ARG A 50 5.45 21.55 -10.79
N LEU A 51 5.66 21.75 -12.09
CA LEU A 51 5.04 20.94 -13.14
C LEU A 51 5.94 19.76 -13.50
N ARG A 52 5.39 18.56 -13.37
CA ARG A 52 6.07 17.32 -13.75
C ARG A 52 5.18 16.44 -14.60
N GLY A 53 5.79 15.51 -15.31
CA GLY A 53 5.10 14.54 -16.14
C GLY A 53 4.76 15.08 -17.53
N GLU A 54 3.91 14.34 -18.23
CA GLU A 54 3.52 14.54 -19.60
C GLU A 54 2.38 15.57 -19.71
N TRP A 55 2.56 16.52 -20.62
CA TRP A 55 1.67 17.65 -20.90
C TRP A 55 1.49 17.82 -22.41
N HIS A 56 0.26 18.12 -22.82
CA HIS A 56 -0.15 18.20 -24.21
C HIS A 56 -0.67 19.59 -24.50
N LEU A 57 -0.11 20.27 -25.49
CA LEU A 57 -0.66 21.50 -26.04
C LEU A 57 -1.20 21.22 -27.42
N VAL A 58 -2.47 21.53 -27.65
CA VAL A 58 -3.14 21.31 -28.93
C VAL A 58 -3.67 22.63 -29.46
N ARG A 59 -3.29 22.98 -30.70
CA ARG A 59 -3.75 24.19 -31.37
C ARG A 59 -5.17 23.99 -31.89
N THR A 60 -6.07 24.91 -31.55
CA THR A 60 -7.44 24.91 -32.06
C THR A 60 -7.48 25.30 -33.54
N ARG A 61 -8.61 25.06 -34.20
CA ARG A 61 -8.86 25.63 -35.53
C ARG A 61 -8.91 27.15 -35.45
N GLU A 62 -8.54 27.80 -36.55
CA GLU A 62 -8.57 29.25 -36.69
C GLU A 62 -10.00 29.78 -36.52
N GLN A 63 -10.16 30.79 -35.68
CA GLN A 63 -11.42 31.50 -35.52
C GLN A 63 -11.08 33.00 -35.42
N ASP A 64 -11.69 33.81 -36.29
CA ASP A 64 -11.49 35.27 -36.37
C ASP A 64 -10.01 35.71 -36.50
N GLY A 65 -9.23 34.98 -37.30
CA GLY A 65 -7.81 35.30 -37.56
C GLY A 65 -6.86 35.00 -36.40
N ARG A 66 -7.31 34.21 -35.40
CA ARG A 66 -6.50 33.80 -34.25
C ARG A 66 -6.62 32.29 -34.02
N PHE A 67 -5.52 31.69 -33.56
CA PHE A 67 -5.47 30.32 -33.06
C PHE A 67 -5.32 30.35 -31.53
N GLN A 68 -5.94 29.41 -30.84
CA GLN A 68 -5.74 29.22 -29.40
C GLN A 68 -5.00 27.91 -29.16
N TRP A 69 -4.32 27.80 -28.02
CA TRP A 69 -3.68 26.57 -27.58
C TRP A 69 -4.37 26.08 -26.32
N LEU A 70 -4.80 24.82 -26.32
CA LEU A 70 -5.37 24.15 -25.16
C LEU A 70 -4.29 23.29 -24.51
N LEU A 71 -4.10 23.46 -23.21
CA LEU A 71 -3.15 22.69 -22.40
C LEU A 71 -3.89 21.58 -21.65
N PHE A 72 -3.42 20.36 -21.76
CA PHE A 72 -3.93 19.19 -21.06
C PHE A 72 -2.81 18.50 -20.28
N LYS A 73 -3.09 18.14 -19.03
CA LYS A 73 -2.23 17.23 -18.26
C LYS A 73 -2.58 15.79 -18.63
N SER A 74 -1.60 14.99 -19.03
CA SER A 74 -1.79 13.54 -19.22
C SER A 74 -2.06 12.86 -17.88
N LYS A 75 -2.88 11.81 -17.86
CA LYS A 75 -3.16 10.97 -16.67
C LYS A 75 -1.99 10.03 -16.36
N ASP A 76 -0.82 10.60 -16.06
CA ASP A 76 0.39 9.88 -15.66
C ASP A 76 0.60 9.93 -14.14
N CYS A 77 1.74 9.43 -13.66
CA CYS A 77 2.09 9.38 -12.24
C CYS A 77 2.26 10.75 -11.56
N TYR A 78 2.31 11.84 -12.33
CA TYR A 78 2.33 13.22 -11.81
C TYR A 78 0.96 13.89 -11.94
N ALA A 79 -0.04 13.22 -12.53
CA ALA A 79 -1.40 13.70 -12.62
C ALA A 79 -2.10 13.54 -11.28
N ARG A 80 -2.45 14.66 -10.67
CA ARG A 80 -3.20 14.69 -9.43
C ARG A 80 -4.69 14.72 -9.75
N THR A 81 -5.53 13.97 -9.02
CA THR A 81 -6.98 14.21 -9.05
C THR A 81 -7.27 15.62 -8.51
N THR A 82 -8.44 16.21 -8.80
CA THR A 82 -8.80 17.53 -8.25
C THR A 82 -8.81 17.57 -6.71
N ALA A 83 -8.85 16.41 -6.04
CA ALA A 83 -8.68 16.26 -4.59
C ALA A 83 -7.22 16.04 -4.15
N GLU A 84 -6.35 15.43 -4.97
CA GLU A 84 -4.91 15.27 -4.69
C GLU A 84 -4.07 16.47 -5.17
N ALA A 85 -4.65 17.34 -6.00
CA ALA A 85 -4.11 18.67 -6.30
C ALA A 85 -3.95 19.52 -5.03
N GLU A 86 -4.56 19.07 -3.92
CA GLU A 86 -4.47 19.59 -2.56
C GLU A 86 -3.43 18.89 -1.67
N ALA A 87 -2.38 18.25 -2.22
CA ALA A 87 -1.12 18.24 -1.45
C ALA A 87 -0.81 19.70 -1.09
N PRO A 88 -0.51 20.05 0.18
CA PRO A 88 -0.45 21.43 0.61
C PRO A 88 0.31 22.28 -0.39
N ASP A 89 -0.39 23.21 -1.02
CA ASP A 89 0.25 24.38 -1.58
C ASP A 89 1.18 24.91 -0.47
N PRO A 90 2.46 25.21 -0.73
CA PRO A 90 3.28 25.96 0.21
C PRO A 90 2.54 27.18 0.80
N GLY A 91 1.50 27.69 0.13
CA GLY A 91 0.54 28.67 0.66
C GLY A 91 -0.45 28.24 1.76
N LEU A 92 -0.51 26.98 2.22
CA LEU A 92 -1.33 26.55 3.38
C LEU A 92 -0.65 26.81 4.72
N ALA A 93 0.68 26.75 4.78
CA ALA A 93 1.42 27.19 5.96
C ALA A 93 1.52 28.73 5.96
N PRO A 94 1.28 29.42 7.08
CA PRO A 94 1.50 30.85 7.15
C PRO A 94 3.00 31.16 7.01
N ALA A 95 3.33 32.11 6.13
CA ALA A 95 4.66 32.69 6.09
C ALA A 95 4.94 33.41 7.42
N ALA A 96 6.08 33.12 8.05
CA ALA A 96 6.48 33.67 9.33
C ALA A 96 8.02 33.74 9.44
N PRO A 97 8.57 34.66 10.26
CA PRO A 97 9.99 34.63 10.57
C PRO A 97 10.35 33.40 11.40
N PHE A 98 11.61 32.97 11.32
CA PHE A 98 12.11 31.82 12.08
C PHE A 98 11.77 31.95 13.58
N PRO A 99 11.07 30.97 14.19
CA PRO A 99 10.66 31.04 15.59
C PRO A 99 11.83 31.20 16.57
N ALA A 100 11.82 32.27 17.36
CA ALA A 100 12.86 32.51 18.37
C ALA A 100 12.87 31.43 19.47
N ARG A 101 11.69 30.99 19.89
CA ARG A 101 11.50 29.93 20.90
C ARG A 101 10.21 29.16 20.62
N VAL A 102 10.31 27.83 20.66
CA VAL A 102 9.16 26.92 20.62
C VAL A 102 9.35 25.91 21.74
N THR A 103 8.36 25.75 22.60
CA THR A 103 8.40 24.71 23.64
C THR A 103 7.95 23.39 23.03
N SER A 104 8.73 22.33 23.24
CA SER A 104 8.37 21.00 22.74
C SER A 104 7.01 20.54 23.28
N MET A 105 6.22 19.93 22.41
CA MET A 105 4.99 19.25 22.76
C MET A 105 5.29 18.02 23.63
N GLN A 106 4.46 17.78 24.65
CA GLN A 106 4.65 16.71 25.62
C GLN A 106 3.36 15.89 25.76
N PRO A 107 3.45 14.57 25.98
CA PRO A 107 2.26 13.79 26.24
C PRO A 107 1.62 14.22 27.56
N GLN A 108 0.30 14.46 27.55
CA GLN A 108 -0.44 14.75 28.77
C GLN A 108 -0.78 13.48 29.55
N LYS A 109 -0.92 12.34 28.86
CA LYS A 109 -1.30 11.06 29.45
C LYS A 109 -0.35 9.94 29.05
N LYS A 110 -0.14 9.01 29.98
CA LYS A 110 0.45 7.70 29.72
C LYS A 110 -0.66 6.67 29.66
N MET A 111 -0.59 5.76 28.70
CA MET A 111 -1.53 4.66 28.58
C MET A 111 -0.87 3.34 28.98
N ALA A 112 -1.64 2.50 29.66
CA ALA A 112 -1.18 1.20 30.14
C ALA A 112 -1.16 0.12 29.04
N ALA A 113 -1.85 0.34 27.92
CA ALA A 113 -1.93 -0.62 26.82
C ALA A 113 -2.09 0.06 25.45
N PRO A 114 -1.59 -0.55 24.36
CA PRO A 114 -1.86 -0.14 22.99
C PRO A 114 -3.34 -0.18 22.61
N PHE A 115 -3.68 0.54 21.55
CA PHE A 115 -5.01 0.58 20.95
C PHE A 115 -4.90 0.75 19.43
N ASP A 116 -6.00 0.47 18.72
CA ASP A 116 -6.12 0.70 17.29
C ASP A 116 -7.16 1.80 17.04
N ASP A 117 -6.79 2.84 16.29
CA ASP A 117 -7.67 3.97 15.92
C ASP A 117 -7.09 4.73 14.70
N PRO A 118 -7.81 4.79 13.56
CA PRO A 118 -7.33 5.41 12.31
C PRO A 118 -7.07 6.92 12.38
N ALA A 119 -7.57 7.61 13.42
CA ALA A 119 -7.24 9.01 13.69
C ALA A 119 -5.83 9.20 14.27
N TRP A 120 -5.17 8.10 14.66
CA TRP A 120 -3.85 8.13 15.29
C TRP A 120 -2.79 7.48 14.41
N ILE A 121 -1.59 8.03 14.52
CA ILE A 121 -0.37 7.41 14.04
C ILE A 121 0.43 6.89 15.24
N PHE A 122 1.09 5.76 15.05
CA PHE A 122 1.87 5.08 16.06
C PHE A 122 3.33 5.00 15.62
N GLU A 123 4.26 5.29 16.53
CA GLU A 123 5.70 5.35 16.26
C GLU A 123 6.47 4.62 17.36
N ALA A 124 7.64 4.08 17.01
CA ALA A 124 8.52 3.47 18.00
C ALA A 124 9.06 4.53 18.98
N ASP A 125 9.06 4.20 20.28
CA ASP A 125 9.74 5.01 21.28
C ASP A 125 11.15 4.45 21.47
N PHE A 126 12.12 5.15 20.89
CA PHE A 126 13.53 4.76 20.96
C PHE A 126 14.20 5.18 22.29
N ASP A 127 13.45 5.53 23.34
CA ASP A 127 13.95 5.87 24.69
C ASP A 127 15.20 6.80 24.70
N GLY A 128 15.33 7.62 23.65
CA GLY A 128 16.47 8.47 23.39
C GLY A 128 16.26 9.89 23.89
N LEU A 129 17.27 10.72 23.66
CA LEU A 129 17.25 12.13 24.00
C LEU A 129 16.41 12.91 22.98
N ARG A 130 15.23 13.39 23.39
CA ARG A 130 14.39 14.29 22.60
C ARG A 130 15.06 15.65 22.41
N LEU A 131 15.18 16.09 21.16
CA LEU A 131 15.85 17.33 20.77
C LEU A 131 14.99 18.15 19.80
N GLN A 132 15.17 19.46 19.87
CA GLN A 132 14.84 20.37 18.78
C GLN A 132 16.09 20.69 17.98
N ILE A 133 16.00 20.52 16.66
CA ILE A 133 17.09 20.84 15.74
C ILE A 133 16.80 22.20 15.13
N HIS A 134 17.64 23.17 15.44
CA HIS A 134 17.62 24.50 14.83
C HIS A 134 18.70 24.57 13.76
N LYS A 135 18.31 24.53 12.49
CA LYS A 135 19.19 24.82 11.37
C LYS A 135 18.94 26.25 10.89
N LYS A 136 19.99 27.06 10.83
CA LYS A 136 19.97 28.39 10.21
C LYS A 136 21.14 28.53 9.26
N ASN A 137 20.87 28.55 7.96
CA ASN A 137 21.89 28.32 6.94
C ASN A 137 22.70 27.04 7.28
N ASP A 138 24.01 27.19 7.52
CA ASP A 138 24.91 26.10 7.90
C ASP A 138 25.09 25.94 9.43
N ASP A 139 24.53 26.86 10.24
CA ASP A 139 24.58 26.77 11.71
C ASP A 139 23.51 25.79 12.22
N VAL A 140 23.96 24.67 12.79
CA VAL A 140 23.10 23.64 13.36
C VAL A 140 23.23 23.65 14.88
N ARG A 141 22.11 23.80 15.58
CA ARG A 141 22.06 23.78 17.05
C ARG A 141 21.07 22.74 17.54
N LEU A 142 21.54 21.94 18.49
CA LEU A 142 20.73 20.97 19.22
C LEU A 142 20.20 21.64 20.49
N LYS A 143 18.88 21.71 20.66
CA LYS A 143 18.23 22.18 21.89
C LYS A 143 17.49 21.03 22.57
N GLY A 144 17.31 21.14 23.88
CA GLY A 144 16.78 20.05 24.72
C GLY A 144 17.86 19.33 25.51
N THR A 145 19.12 19.70 25.32
CA THR A 145 20.27 19.18 26.08
C THR A 145 21.32 20.27 26.33
N GLN A 146 22.06 20.13 27.43
CA GLN A 146 23.28 20.90 27.70
C GLN A 146 24.55 20.06 27.44
N ARG A 147 24.38 18.75 27.17
CA ARG A 147 25.49 17.78 27.11
C ARG A 147 26.06 17.57 25.71
N HIS A 148 25.24 17.72 24.67
CA HIS A 148 25.64 17.47 23.29
C HIS A 148 25.41 18.72 22.43
N ARG A 149 26.49 19.21 21.82
CA ARG A 149 26.43 20.22 20.75
C ARG A 149 26.53 19.52 19.40
N ALA A 150 26.09 20.19 18.34
CA ALA A 150 26.20 19.65 16.98
C ALA A 150 27.66 19.32 16.62
N SER A 151 28.60 20.16 17.05
CA SER A 151 30.05 19.95 16.87
C SER A 151 30.62 18.70 17.54
N ASP A 152 29.92 18.18 18.56
CA ASP A 152 30.32 16.94 19.24
C ASP A 152 29.84 15.69 18.46
N LEU A 153 29.03 15.89 17.40
CA LEU A 153 28.39 14.87 16.55
C LEU A 153 28.56 15.26 15.06
N PRO A 154 29.80 15.31 14.54
CA PRO A 154 30.11 15.94 13.26
C PRO A 154 29.42 15.27 12.05
N HIS A 155 29.17 13.96 12.11
CA HIS A 155 28.44 13.23 11.06
C HIS A 155 26.97 13.65 10.99
N LEU A 156 26.30 13.84 12.13
CA LEU A 156 24.94 14.36 12.21
C LEU A 156 24.87 15.83 11.79
N GLU A 157 25.84 16.65 12.21
CA GLU A 157 25.91 18.06 11.79
C GLU A 157 26.05 18.18 10.27
N ALA A 158 26.94 17.40 9.66
CA ALA A 158 27.13 17.38 8.21
C ALA A 158 25.89 16.90 7.45
N ALA A 159 25.17 15.90 7.96
CA ALA A 159 23.91 15.43 7.39
C ALA A 159 22.81 16.50 7.51
N LEU A 160 22.66 17.13 8.67
CA LEU A 160 21.68 18.20 8.88
C LEU A 160 21.94 19.44 8.01
N ARG A 161 23.20 19.77 7.72
CA ARG A 161 23.53 20.85 6.76
C ARG A 161 23.04 20.56 5.34
N ARG A 162 22.95 19.29 4.95
CA ARG A 162 22.45 18.84 3.63
C ARG A 162 20.93 18.77 3.51
N LEU A 163 20.18 19.10 4.58
CA LEU A 163 18.73 19.21 4.50
C LEU A 163 18.33 20.13 3.34
N HIS A 164 17.29 19.76 2.58
CA HIS A 164 16.78 20.56 1.45
C HIS A 164 15.97 21.79 1.91
N ALA A 165 16.44 22.47 2.95
CA ALA A 165 15.93 23.74 3.45
C ALA A 165 17.11 24.56 3.99
N THR A 166 17.11 25.86 3.73
CA THR A 166 18.12 26.79 4.25
C THR A 166 17.98 26.91 5.76
N ASP A 167 16.77 27.17 6.22
CA ASP A 167 16.41 27.29 7.62
C ASP A 167 15.40 26.20 7.98
N ALA A 168 15.53 25.55 9.14
CA ALA A 168 14.56 24.55 9.59
C ALA A 168 14.50 24.43 11.11
N LEU A 169 13.32 24.09 11.62
CA LEU A 169 13.09 23.69 13.01
C LEU A 169 12.42 22.32 13.04
N LEU A 170 13.15 21.31 13.48
CA LEU A 170 12.69 19.91 13.54
C LEU A 170 12.58 19.43 14.98
N GLU A 171 11.68 18.48 15.22
CA GLU A 171 11.70 17.65 16.43
C GLU A 171 12.28 16.28 16.09
N ALA A 172 13.18 15.81 16.95
CA ALA A 172 13.91 14.57 16.74
C ALA A 172 14.21 13.83 18.04
N VAL A 173 14.60 12.56 17.92
CA VAL A 173 15.15 11.75 19.00
C VAL A 173 16.55 11.30 18.63
N LEU A 174 17.52 11.61 19.50
CA LEU A 174 18.91 11.20 19.39
C LEU A 174 19.14 9.97 20.27
N PHE A 175 19.73 8.93 19.71
CA PHE A 175 20.19 7.77 20.49
C PHE A 175 21.40 7.11 19.82
N VAL A 176 22.07 6.22 20.54
CA VAL A 176 23.11 5.37 19.98
C VAL A 176 22.54 3.96 19.85
N PRO A 177 22.54 3.35 18.64
CA PRO A 177 22.07 2.00 18.45
C PRO A 177 23.08 0.99 19.00
N ASP A 178 22.61 -0.13 19.56
CA ASP A 178 23.40 -1.31 19.87
C ASP A 178 23.63 -2.17 18.61
N ALA A 179 24.26 -3.34 18.76
CA ALA A 179 24.50 -4.26 17.66
C ALA A 179 23.21 -4.78 16.98
N ASN A 180 22.05 -4.66 17.64
CA ASN A 180 20.74 -5.05 17.14
C ASN A 180 19.89 -3.85 16.70
N GLY A 181 20.48 -2.64 16.61
CA GLY A 181 19.78 -1.41 16.24
C GLY A 181 18.91 -0.81 17.34
N ARG A 182 19.00 -1.30 18.58
CA ARG A 182 18.20 -0.82 19.71
C ARG A 182 18.87 0.34 20.42
N PRO A 183 18.12 1.26 21.03
CA PRO A 183 18.71 2.34 21.83
C PRO A 183 19.51 1.79 23.01
N ASP A 184 20.74 2.25 23.15
CA ASP A 184 21.56 2.05 24.35
C ASP A 184 21.52 3.35 25.19
N PRO A 185 20.78 3.36 26.32
CA PRO A 185 20.62 4.57 27.15
C PRO A 185 21.93 5.06 27.77
N GLY A 186 22.92 4.18 27.98
CA GLY A 186 24.22 4.54 28.56
C GLY A 186 25.21 5.07 27.53
N ALA A 187 25.08 4.65 26.27
CA ALA A 187 26.02 4.98 25.20
C ALA A 187 26.01 6.47 24.79
N LEU A 188 24.97 7.24 25.10
CA LEU A 188 25.00 8.69 24.90
C LEU A 188 25.99 9.40 25.84
N GLU A 189 26.38 8.78 26.96
CA GLU A 189 27.38 9.35 27.87
C GLU A 189 28.83 9.00 27.47
N ASP A 190 29.00 7.99 26.61
CA ASP A 190 30.29 7.51 26.12
C ASP A 190 30.70 8.24 24.84
N LYS A 191 31.79 9.02 24.93
CA LYS A 191 32.32 9.78 23.80
C LYS A 191 32.76 8.89 22.64
N ASP A 192 33.25 7.68 22.92
CA ASP A 192 33.72 6.77 21.88
C ASP A 192 32.54 6.12 21.14
N ALA A 193 31.36 6.07 21.77
CA ALA A 193 30.13 5.57 21.18
C ALA A 193 29.38 6.61 20.33
N LEU A 194 29.61 7.92 20.55
CA LEU A 194 28.89 9.01 19.87
C LEU A 194 29.04 9.00 18.34
N GLY A 195 30.14 8.45 17.81
CA GLY A 195 30.33 8.30 16.36
C GLY A 195 29.27 7.42 15.68
N ARG A 196 28.53 6.61 16.45
CA ARG A 196 27.43 5.76 15.97
C ARG A 196 26.05 6.37 16.23
N ALA A 197 25.99 7.57 16.83
CA ALA A 197 24.71 8.18 17.18
C ALA A 197 23.87 8.44 15.93
N VAL A 198 22.58 8.16 16.05
CA VAL A 198 21.56 8.38 15.00
C VAL A 198 20.48 9.33 15.50
N LEU A 199 19.92 10.09 14.58
CA LEU A 199 18.90 11.09 14.83
C LEU A 199 17.66 10.74 14.01
N TYR A 200 16.56 10.41 14.69
CA TYR A 200 15.26 10.19 14.06
C TYR A 200 14.40 11.44 14.18
N CYS A 201 14.18 12.12 13.05
CA CYS A 201 13.34 13.30 12.93
C CYS A 201 11.87 12.87 12.74
N PHE A 202 10.96 13.39 13.57
CA PHE A 202 9.57 12.93 13.58
C PHE A 202 8.51 14.02 13.36
N ASP A 203 8.86 15.30 13.48
CA ASP A 203 7.96 16.43 13.22
C ASP A 203 8.74 17.64 12.67
N LEU A 204 8.09 18.47 11.86
CA LEU A 204 8.62 19.69 11.25
C LEU A 204 7.80 20.87 11.74
N LEU A 205 8.45 21.84 12.37
CA LEU A 205 7.78 23.03 12.94
C LEU A 205 7.98 24.29 12.10
N TYR A 206 9.03 24.33 11.29
CA TYR A 206 9.37 25.46 10.43
C TYR A 206 10.34 25.04 9.34
N TYR A 207 10.20 25.60 8.13
CA TYR A 207 11.25 25.56 7.11
C TYR A 207 11.25 26.83 6.25
N ASP A 208 12.43 27.38 5.97
CA ASP A 208 12.73 28.58 5.18
C ASP A 208 11.96 29.85 5.61
N GLU A 209 10.69 29.94 5.24
CA GLU A 209 9.78 31.04 5.57
C GLU A 209 8.42 30.57 6.10
N TRP A 210 8.19 29.26 6.20
CA TRP A 210 6.89 28.64 6.45
C TRP A 210 6.81 28.06 7.85
N ASP A 211 5.82 28.52 8.62
CA ASP A 211 5.48 27.96 9.93
C ASP A 211 4.44 26.85 9.78
N THR A 212 4.88 25.61 9.91
CA THR A 212 4.03 24.44 9.66
C THR A 212 3.17 24.06 10.87
N ARG A 213 3.33 24.71 12.03
CA ARG A 213 2.73 24.27 13.30
C ARG A 213 1.19 24.24 13.28
N SER A 214 0.55 25.07 12.46
CA SER A 214 -0.91 25.07 12.30
C SER A 214 -1.44 23.93 11.42
N LEU A 215 -0.58 23.30 10.62
CA LEU A 215 -0.96 22.19 9.75
C LEU A 215 -1.20 20.90 10.55
N PRO A 216 -2.03 19.97 10.06
CA PRO A 216 -2.10 18.60 10.55
C PRO A 216 -0.72 17.91 10.64
N LEU A 217 -0.51 17.10 11.68
CA LEU A 217 0.75 16.36 11.89
C LEU A 217 1.13 15.52 10.67
N ILE A 218 0.17 14.86 10.02
CA ILE A 218 0.43 14.04 8.85
C ILE A 218 1.04 14.87 7.70
N GLU A 219 0.55 16.09 7.48
CA GLU A 219 1.10 17.00 6.46
C GLU A 219 2.52 17.46 6.83
N ARG A 220 2.75 17.82 8.10
CA ARG A 220 4.10 18.20 8.57
C ARG A 220 5.11 17.07 8.38
N LYS A 221 4.70 15.82 8.60
CA LYS A 221 5.55 14.63 8.39
C LYS A 221 5.86 14.37 6.92
N GLU A 222 4.92 14.56 6.00
CA GLU A 222 5.19 14.42 4.56
C GLU A 222 6.15 15.52 4.05
N ILE A 223 5.99 16.77 4.52
CA ILE A 223 6.95 17.85 4.21
C ILE A 223 8.33 17.50 4.78
N LEU A 224 8.40 17.04 6.04
CA LEU A 224 9.66 16.60 6.66
C LEU A 224 10.37 15.53 5.83
N ARG A 225 9.62 14.51 5.37
CA ARG A 225 10.16 13.42 4.55
C ARG A 225 10.76 13.94 3.24
N ALA A 226 10.15 14.94 2.62
CA ALA A 226 10.67 15.56 1.40
C ALA A 226 11.93 16.42 1.63
N LEU A 227 12.05 17.05 2.80
CA LEU A 227 13.19 17.91 3.15
C LEU A 227 14.44 17.12 3.55
N LEU A 228 14.26 15.93 4.13
CA LEU A 228 15.38 15.07 4.54
C LEU A 228 16.09 14.49 3.31
N ALA A 229 17.37 14.86 3.14
CA ALA A 229 18.24 14.20 2.18
C ALA A 229 18.52 12.75 2.63
N PRO A 230 18.64 11.78 1.72
CA PRO A 230 19.02 10.41 2.07
C PRO A 230 20.33 10.40 2.86
N ASP A 231 20.30 9.81 4.05
CA ASP A 231 21.43 9.72 4.98
C ASP A 231 21.29 8.49 5.88
N GLU A 232 22.42 7.95 6.38
CA GLU A 232 22.44 6.77 7.24
C GLU A 232 22.23 7.11 8.73
N HIS A 233 22.44 8.37 9.12
CA HIS A 233 22.46 8.79 10.52
C HIS A 233 21.37 9.80 10.86
N VAL A 234 20.88 10.59 9.90
CA VAL A 234 19.72 11.48 10.08
C VAL A 234 18.54 10.92 9.29
N LEU A 235 17.59 10.34 10.01
CA LEU A 235 16.53 9.50 9.46
C LEU A 235 15.15 10.09 9.73
N TYR A 236 14.23 9.85 8.80
CA TYR A 236 12.80 10.08 9.03
C TYR A 236 12.24 8.99 9.96
N LEU A 237 11.54 9.37 11.02
CA LEU A 237 10.81 8.42 11.87
C LEU A 237 9.47 8.06 11.22
N ASP A 238 9.40 6.84 10.71
CA ASP A 238 8.19 6.31 10.12
C ASP A 238 7.13 5.95 11.15
N HIS A 239 5.90 5.79 10.68
CA HIS A 239 4.72 5.60 11.51
C HIS A 239 3.74 4.58 10.91
N VAL A 240 2.96 3.95 11.79
CA VAL A 240 1.84 3.09 11.43
C VAL A 240 0.54 3.84 11.71
N ARG A 241 -0.32 4.00 10.71
CA ARG A 241 -1.64 4.61 10.92
C ARG A 241 -2.66 3.57 11.37
N GLY A 242 -3.40 3.84 12.43
CA GLY A 242 -4.53 3.00 12.84
C GLY A 242 -4.22 1.73 13.61
N ALA A 243 -3.06 1.08 13.37
CA ALA A 243 -2.77 -0.26 13.89
C ALA A 243 -1.70 -0.24 15.01
N GLY A 244 -2.03 0.31 16.18
CA GLY A 244 -1.11 0.42 17.32
C GLY A 244 -0.75 -0.94 17.92
N TRP A 245 -1.65 -1.92 17.93
CA TRP A 245 -1.34 -3.28 18.40
C TRP A 245 -0.32 -4.00 17.52
N GLN A 246 -0.39 -3.78 16.21
CA GLN A 246 0.56 -4.37 15.27
C GLN A 246 1.97 -3.85 15.54
N LEU A 247 2.10 -2.53 15.70
CA LEU A 247 3.40 -1.93 16.02
C LEU A 247 3.89 -2.39 17.40
N ALA A 248 3.03 -2.44 18.42
CA ALA A 248 3.40 -2.91 19.75
C ALA A 248 3.97 -4.34 19.76
N ARG A 249 3.41 -5.25 18.94
CA ARG A 249 3.94 -6.62 18.81
C ARG A 249 5.35 -6.64 18.19
N ALA A 250 5.56 -5.86 17.13
CA ALA A 250 6.87 -5.72 16.50
C ALA A 250 7.88 -5.10 17.46
N MET A 251 7.44 -4.16 18.30
CA MET A 251 8.28 -3.51 19.29
C MET A 251 8.62 -4.42 20.48
N ALA A 252 7.66 -5.26 20.91
CA ALA A 252 7.88 -6.23 21.97
C ALA A 252 8.95 -7.28 21.58
N SER A 253 8.95 -7.76 20.33
CA SER A 253 10.01 -8.65 19.85
C SER A 253 11.38 -7.96 19.76
N LEU A 254 11.39 -6.64 19.61
CA LEU A 254 12.58 -5.79 19.68
C LEU A 254 12.94 -5.33 21.10
N GLY A 255 12.20 -5.76 22.13
CA GLY A 255 12.47 -5.40 23.53
C GLY A 255 12.25 -3.92 23.86
N LEU A 256 11.49 -3.18 23.05
CA LEU A 256 11.15 -1.78 23.30
C LEU A 256 9.97 -1.72 24.28
N ALA A 257 10.12 -0.94 25.36
CA ALA A 257 9.16 -0.92 26.48
C ALA A 257 7.99 0.06 26.28
N HIS A 258 8.12 1.01 25.35
CA HIS A 258 7.13 2.06 25.14
C HIS A 258 6.97 2.36 23.66
N MET A 259 5.87 3.00 23.28
CA MET A 259 5.59 3.51 21.94
C MET A 259 4.90 4.87 22.03
N TRP A 260 4.92 5.64 20.94
CA TRP A 260 4.20 6.89 20.81
C TRP A 260 2.90 6.70 20.03
N ALA A 261 1.83 7.36 20.45
CA ALA A 261 0.65 7.58 19.61
C ALA A 261 0.38 9.08 19.49
N ARG A 262 0.13 9.55 18.27
CA ARG A 262 -0.10 10.97 17.98
C ARG A 262 -1.31 11.13 17.08
N ARG A 263 -2.16 12.12 17.34
CA ARG A 263 -3.29 12.42 16.47
C ARG A 263 -2.80 12.92 15.10
N ALA A 264 -3.18 12.22 14.04
CA ALA A 264 -2.73 12.49 12.67
C ALA A 264 -3.15 13.88 12.18
N ASP A 265 -4.33 14.32 12.60
CA ASP A 265 -4.96 15.60 12.23
C ASP A 265 -4.62 16.76 13.17
N SER A 266 -3.73 16.54 14.14
CA SER A 266 -3.44 17.56 15.17
C SER A 266 -2.46 18.63 14.72
N ALA A 267 -2.81 19.89 14.97
CA ALA A 267 -1.86 21.00 15.00
C ALA A 267 -0.84 20.82 16.13
N TYR A 268 0.33 21.43 15.98
CA TYR A 268 1.38 21.41 16.99
C TYR A 268 1.06 22.38 18.13
N THR A 269 0.93 21.86 19.35
CA THR A 269 0.67 22.67 20.55
C THR A 269 1.86 22.60 21.50
N SER A 270 2.47 23.74 21.81
CA SER A 270 3.56 23.83 22.76
C SER A 270 3.15 23.38 24.18
N GLY A 271 3.93 22.50 24.79
CA GLY A 271 3.66 21.97 26.14
C GLY A 271 2.79 20.70 26.16
N PRO A 272 2.16 20.38 27.30
CA PRO A 272 1.33 19.18 27.45
C PRO A 272 0.15 19.16 26.48
N SER A 273 -0.13 18.00 25.89
CA SER A 273 -1.25 17.79 24.97
C SER A 273 -1.82 16.39 25.07
N ASP A 274 -3.14 16.29 24.99
CA ASP A 274 -3.87 15.02 24.85
C ASP A 274 -3.73 14.41 23.45
N HIS A 275 -3.19 15.14 22.48
CA HIS A 275 -2.95 14.63 21.12
C HIS A 275 -1.70 13.76 21.01
N TRP A 276 -0.85 13.72 22.05
CA TRP A 276 0.30 12.85 22.16
C TRP A 276 0.16 11.96 23.38
N LEU A 277 0.33 10.67 23.17
CA LEU A 277 0.24 9.66 24.21
C LEU A 277 1.51 8.82 24.20
N ARG A 278 2.00 8.50 25.39
CA ARG A 278 3.08 7.52 25.56
C ARG A 278 2.46 6.24 26.10
N ILE A 279 2.65 5.14 25.40
CA ILE A 279 1.95 3.88 25.65
C ILE A 279 2.97 2.83 26.08
N ALA A 280 2.66 2.06 27.12
CA ALA A 280 3.46 0.91 27.51
C ALA A 280 3.30 -0.26 26.51
N VAL A 281 4.43 -0.86 26.12
CA VAL A 281 4.47 -2.08 25.31
C VAL A 281 4.60 -3.28 26.27
N PRO A 282 3.66 -4.24 26.27
CA PRO A 282 3.68 -5.36 27.21
C PRO A 282 4.83 -6.35 26.91
N ALA A 283 5.52 -6.81 27.97
CA ALA A 283 6.78 -7.58 27.92
C ALA A 283 6.63 -9.03 27.39
N GLU A 284 5.50 -9.66 27.68
CA GLU A 284 4.95 -10.66 26.78
C GLU A 284 4.05 -9.85 25.86
N ALA A 285 4.25 -9.91 24.54
CA ALA A 285 3.09 -9.80 23.65
C ALA A 285 2.23 -11.06 23.90
N ALA A 286 1.72 -11.21 25.12
CA ALA A 286 0.79 -12.25 25.48
C ALA A 286 -0.35 -12.13 24.46
N PRO A 287 -0.86 -13.25 23.95
CA PRO A 287 -2.12 -13.20 23.25
C PRO A 287 -3.14 -12.60 24.22
N THR A 288 -3.49 -11.33 24.04
CA THR A 288 -4.89 -10.94 23.98
C THR A 288 -5.30 -11.31 22.56
N HIS A 289 -5.56 -12.58 22.27
CA HIS A 289 -6.70 -13.33 22.80
C HIS A 289 -6.32 -14.55 23.66
N ALA A 290 -6.19 -14.39 24.97
CA ALA A 290 -6.31 -15.51 25.92
C ALA A 290 -7.04 -15.03 27.17
N LYS A 291 -8.33 -15.40 27.21
CA LYS A 291 -9.27 -15.30 28.33
C LYS A 291 -9.77 -13.89 28.71
N GLN A 292 -10.31 -13.18 27.71
CA GLN A 292 -11.76 -13.20 27.73
C GLN A 292 -12.14 -14.37 26.82
N THR A 293 -13.04 -15.26 27.24
CA THR A 293 -14.01 -15.73 26.24
C THR A 293 -14.40 -14.45 25.51
N GLU A 294 -13.93 -14.25 24.28
CA GLU A 294 -14.70 -13.42 23.36
C GLU A 294 -16.11 -13.88 23.63
N GLN A 295 -16.94 -13.02 24.20
CA GLN A 295 -18.35 -13.19 23.93
C GLN A 295 -18.41 -13.02 22.43
N ARG A 296 -18.23 -14.13 21.71
CA ARG A 296 -18.45 -14.23 20.29
C ARG A 296 -19.77 -13.51 20.13
N ARG A 297 -19.77 -12.40 19.39
CA ARG A 297 -20.95 -11.53 19.24
C ARG A 297 -22.13 -12.29 18.60
N PHE A 298 -21.89 -13.53 18.18
CA PHE A 298 -22.84 -14.48 17.66
C PHE A 298 -22.58 -15.89 18.21
N ALA A 299 -23.64 -16.69 18.31
CA ALA A 299 -23.52 -18.12 18.58
C ALA A 299 -23.19 -18.90 17.29
N ILE A 300 -22.29 -19.87 17.38
CA ILE A 300 -22.09 -20.85 16.30
C ILE A 300 -23.33 -21.73 16.22
N LYS A 301 -23.91 -21.85 15.03
CA LYS A 301 -25.10 -22.67 14.79
C LYS A 301 -24.72 -23.91 13.98
N ASN A 302 -25.28 -25.06 14.32
CA ASN A 302 -25.16 -26.30 13.54
C ASN A 302 -23.70 -26.73 13.30
N ALA A 303 -22.83 -26.65 14.31
CA ALA A 303 -21.41 -26.96 14.17
C ALA A 303 -21.16 -28.41 13.68
N ALA A 304 -21.94 -29.38 14.16
CA ALA A 304 -21.81 -30.78 13.75
C ALA A 304 -22.36 -31.08 12.33
N LYS A 305 -22.92 -30.09 11.62
CA LYS A 305 -23.46 -30.30 10.28
C LYS A 305 -22.34 -30.64 9.31
N ILE A 306 -22.51 -31.73 8.56
CA ILE A 306 -21.55 -32.17 7.55
C ILE A 306 -21.61 -31.23 6.34
N TYR A 307 -20.47 -30.65 5.97
CA TYR A 307 -20.32 -29.79 4.80
C TYR A 307 -19.64 -30.52 3.64
N TRP A 308 -18.73 -31.46 3.92
CA TRP A 308 -18.17 -32.39 2.93
C TRP A 308 -18.51 -33.83 3.34
N PRO A 309 -19.51 -34.46 2.71
CA PRO A 309 -19.95 -35.80 3.06
C PRO A 309 -18.89 -36.88 2.87
N GLU A 310 -18.15 -36.87 1.76
CA GLU A 310 -17.13 -37.89 1.50
C GLU A 310 -15.97 -37.82 2.50
N ASP A 311 -15.57 -36.61 2.89
CA ASP A 311 -14.43 -36.36 3.78
C ASP A 311 -14.82 -36.31 5.28
N GLN A 312 -16.12 -36.39 5.57
CA GLN A 312 -16.72 -36.22 6.90
C GLN A 312 -16.29 -34.90 7.58
N ILE A 313 -16.15 -33.82 6.81
CA ILE A 313 -15.77 -32.50 7.34
C ILE A 313 -17.02 -31.72 7.72
N THR A 314 -17.03 -31.22 8.95
CA THR A 314 -18.16 -30.48 9.53
C THR A 314 -18.03 -28.96 9.33
N LYS A 315 -19.14 -28.25 9.50
CA LYS A 315 -19.16 -26.79 9.61
C LYS A 315 -18.29 -26.29 10.78
N GLY A 316 -18.27 -27.02 11.89
CA GLY A 316 -17.43 -26.71 13.06
C GLY A 316 -15.95 -26.74 12.69
N GLU A 317 -15.51 -27.79 12.00
CA GLU A 317 -14.14 -27.92 11.49
C GLU A 317 -13.78 -26.79 10.51
N LEU A 318 -14.72 -26.38 9.65
CA LEU A 318 -14.55 -25.20 8.80
C LEU A 318 -14.31 -23.91 9.60
N ILE A 319 -15.11 -23.68 10.65
CA ILE A 319 -14.97 -22.49 11.50
C ILE A 319 -13.65 -22.54 12.27
N GLU A 320 -13.26 -23.71 12.79
CA GLU A 320 -11.99 -23.91 13.49
C GLU A 320 -10.78 -23.63 12.59
N TYR A 321 -10.83 -24.12 11.34
CA TYR A 321 -9.82 -23.80 10.34
C TYR A 321 -9.68 -22.30 10.12
N TYR A 322 -10.79 -21.60 9.83
CA TYR A 322 -10.75 -20.16 9.60
C TYR A 322 -10.29 -19.39 10.83
N SER A 323 -10.58 -19.88 12.03
CA SER A 323 -10.07 -19.32 13.27
C SER A 323 -8.56 -19.52 13.42
N ALA A 324 -8.02 -20.66 12.97
CA ALA A 324 -6.59 -20.95 13.04
C ALA A 324 -5.75 -20.15 12.04
N ILE A 325 -6.29 -19.90 10.85
CA ILE A 325 -5.59 -19.17 9.77
C ILE A 325 -5.93 -17.68 9.71
N ALA A 326 -6.80 -17.17 10.59
CA ALA A 326 -7.28 -15.79 10.58
C ALA A 326 -6.13 -14.76 10.54
N ASP A 327 -5.06 -14.99 11.30
CA ASP A 327 -3.94 -14.03 11.40
C ASP A 327 -3.16 -13.86 10.10
N VAL A 328 -3.12 -14.90 9.26
CA VAL A 328 -2.49 -14.84 7.94
C VAL A 328 -3.46 -14.52 6.82
N LEU A 329 -4.76 -14.78 6.99
CA LEU A 329 -5.78 -14.48 5.99
C LEU A 329 -6.30 -13.04 6.06
N LEU A 330 -6.57 -12.53 7.25
CA LEU A 330 -7.19 -11.21 7.44
C LEU A 330 -6.48 -10.09 6.68
N PRO A 331 -5.14 -9.99 6.67
CA PRO A 331 -4.44 -8.93 5.92
C PRO A 331 -4.78 -8.91 4.41
N HIS A 332 -5.14 -10.05 3.83
CA HIS A 332 -5.56 -10.17 2.41
C HIS A 332 -7.04 -9.79 2.19
N LEU A 333 -7.82 -9.67 3.25
CA LEU A 333 -9.25 -9.31 3.22
C LEU A 333 -9.52 -7.85 3.63
N LEU A 334 -8.61 -7.23 4.39
CA LEU A 334 -8.81 -5.89 4.97
C LEU A 334 -9.13 -4.83 3.91
N ASP A 335 -10.12 -4.01 4.25
CA ASP A 335 -10.65 -2.88 3.48
C ASP A 335 -11.23 -3.26 2.11
N ARG A 336 -11.47 -4.54 1.83
CA ARG A 336 -12.03 -5.00 0.56
C ARG A 336 -13.51 -5.29 0.71
N PRO A 337 -14.37 -4.82 -0.23
CA PRO A 337 -15.70 -5.37 -0.40
C PRO A 337 -15.60 -6.89 -0.68
N VAL A 338 -16.41 -7.71 -0.01
CA VAL A 338 -16.36 -9.17 -0.14
C VAL A 338 -17.67 -9.72 -0.69
N HIS A 339 -17.56 -10.58 -1.70
CA HIS A 339 -18.63 -11.48 -2.10
C HIS A 339 -18.47 -12.82 -1.38
N MET A 340 -19.58 -13.45 -1.02
CA MET A 340 -19.58 -14.77 -0.38
C MET A 340 -20.32 -15.78 -1.25
N LEU A 341 -19.79 -17.00 -1.35
CA LEU A 341 -20.59 -18.14 -1.79
C LEU A 341 -21.01 -18.93 -0.56
N ARG A 342 -22.31 -18.98 -0.34
CA ARG A 342 -22.91 -19.62 0.82
C ARG A 342 -23.42 -21.00 0.43
N TYR A 343 -23.02 -21.98 1.23
CA TYR A 343 -23.38 -23.40 1.16
C TYR A 343 -24.03 -23.81 2.49
N PRO A 344 -25.26 -23.34 2.80
CA PRO A 344 -25.87 -23.62 4.10
C PRO A 344 -26.01 -25.11 4.41
N ASP A 345 -26.10 -25.94 3.36
CA ASP A 345 -26.29 -27.39 3.40
C ASP A 345 -25.07 -28.20 2.93
N GLY A 346 -23.87 -27.59 2.89
CA GLY A 346 -22.66 -28.26 2.42
C GLY A 346 -22.48 -28.22 0.89
N ILE A 347 -21.40 -28.82 0.41
CA ILE A 347 -20.96 -28.68 -1.00
C ILE A 347 -21.90 -29.34 -2.02
N ASP A 348 -22.67 -30.35 -1.61
CA ASP A 348 -23.66 -31.05 -2.44
C ASP A 348 -25.06 -30.39 -2.37
N GLY A 349 -25.22 -29.43 -1.46
CA GLY A 349 -26.46 -28.70 -1.26
C GLY A 349 -26.67 -27.54 -2.22
N LYS A 350 -27.79 -26.83 -2.07
CA LYS A 350 -28.01 -25.57 -2.77
C LYS A 350 -27.02 -24.52 -2.24
N TRP A 351 -26.46 -23.77 -3.17
CA TRP A 351 -25.59 -22.64 -2.86
C TRP A 351 -26.08 -21.37 -3.56
N PHE A 352 -25.70 -20.23 -3.03
CA PHE A 352 -25.99 -18.94 -3.64
C PHE A 352 -24.85 -17.95 -3.47
N TYR A 353 -24.77 -17.04 -4.42
CA TYR A 353 -23.80 -15.96 -4.44
C TYR A 353 -24.40 -14.72 -3.79
N GLN A 354 -23.75 -14.19 -2.76
CA GLN A 354 -24.19 -12.99 -2.05
C GLN A 354 -23.14 -11.88 -2.21
N LYS A 355 -23.51 -10.85 -2.96
CA LYS A 355 -22.74 -9.61 -3.14
C LYS A 355 -23.09 -8.58 -2.08
N GLN A 356 -24.39 -8.32 -1.96
CA GLN A 356 -24.93 -7.23 -1.18
C GLN A 356 -25.43 -7.68 0.19
N VAL A 357 -25.52 -6.74 1.11
CA VAL A 357 -26.30 -6.88 2.33
C VAL A 357 -27.78 -7.02 1.92
N MET A 358 -28.44 -8.09 2.37
CA MET A 358 -29.82 -8.39 1.97
C MET A 358 -30.82 -7.77 2.97
N ASP A 359 -30.86 -8.29 4.20
CA ASP A 359 -31.89 -7.91 5.18
C ASP A 359 -31.27 -7.23 6.41
N TYR A 360 -30.39 -7.97 7.10
CA TYR A 360 -29.79 -7.57 8.35
C TYR A 360 -28.30 -7.90 8.33
N VAL A 361 -27.50 -6.90 8.65
CA VAL A 361 -26.10 -7.05 9.00
C VAL A 361 -25.94 -6.54 10.44
N PRO A 362 -25.28 -7.29 11.33
CA PRO A 362 -24.94 -6.78 12.65
C PRO A 362 -24.22 -5.43 12.56
N ASP A 363 -24.57 -4.52 13.46
CA ASP A 363 -24.04 -3.14 13.53
C ASP A 363 -22.51 -3.06 13.63
N TRP A 364 -21.90 -4.10 14.21
CA TRP A 364 -20.45 -4.20 14.35
C TRP A 364 -19.70 -4.71 13.10
N ILE A 365 -20.42 -5.12 12.04
CA ILE A 365 -19.79 -5.49 10.77
C ILE A 365 -19.74 -4.25 9.89
N GLU A 366 -18.52 -3.83 9.57
CA GLU A 366 -18.31 -2.72 8.64
C GLU A 366 -18.83 -3.06 7.23
N THR A 367 -19.37 -2.04 6.58
CA THR A 367 -19.88 -2.11 5.21
C THR A 367 -19.35 -0.94 4.38
N VAL A 368 -19.40 -1.09 3.06
CA VAL A 368 -19.07 -0.02 2.11
C VAL A 368 -20.12 0.02 1.02
N ASP A 369 -20.60 1.23 0.72
CA ASP A 369 -21.52 1.47 -0.37
C ASP A 369 -20.73 1.73 -1.64
N VAL A 370 -20.98 0.94 -2.69
CA VAL A 370 -20.32 1.06 -3.99
C VAL A 370 -21.33 1.54 -5.00
N SER A 371 -21.15 2.77 -5.48
CA SER A 371 -21.98 3.39 -6.50
C SER A 371 -21.51 3.04 -7.90
N ARG A 372 -22.45 3.10 -8.84
CA ARG A 372 -22.24 3.02 -10.28
C ARG A 372 -23.08 4.09 -10.96
N ASP A 373 -22.58 4.61 -12.09
CA ASP A 373 -23.30 5.61 -12.85
C ASP A 373 -24.67 5.09 -13.30
N GLY A 374 -25.73 5.73 -12.81
CA GLY A 374 -27.11 5.40 -13.14
C GLY A 374 -27.69 4.17 -12.42
N GLU A 375 -26.99 3.60 -11.43
CA GLU A 375 -27.47 2.48 -10.61
C GLU A 375 -27.53 2.87 -9.13
N GLU A 376 -28.44 2.26 -8.38
CA GLU A 376 -28.50 2.41 -6.92
C GLU A 376 -27.22 1.87 -6.27
N PRO A 377 -26.66 2.53 -5.24
CA PRO A 377 -25.49 2.05 -4.52
C PRO A 377 -25.71 0.66 -3.94
N VAL A 378 -24.74 -0.23 -4.14
CA VAL A 378 -24.77 -1.58 -3.58
C VAL A 378 -23.92 -1.63 -2.31
N ARG A 379 -24.53 -2.02 -1.19
CA ARG A 379 -23.85 -2.16 0.10
C ARG A 379 -23.16 -3.52 0.25
N TYR A 380 -21.85 -3.51 0.41
CA TYR A 380 -21.02 -4.71 0.60
C TYR A 380 -20.56 -4.86 2.05
N MET A 381 -20.39 -6.09 2.52
CA MET A 381 -19.71 -6.36 3.79
C MET A 381 -18.19 -6.37 3.63
N MET A 382 -17.49 -5.96 4.68
CA MET A 382 -16.02 -5.97 4.74
C MET A 382 -15.54 -6.84 5.90
N VAL A 383 -14.52 -7.65 5.67
CA VAL A 383 -13.96 -8.55 6.69
C VAL A 383 -12.77 -7.88 7.37
N GLN A 384 -13.08 -7.07 8.38
CA GLN A 384 -12.11 -6.21 9.07
C GLN A 384 -11.44 -6.86 10.29
N ASN A 385 -12.00 -7.95 10.79
CA ASN A 385 -11.52 -8.64 11.98
C ASN A 385 -11.94 -10.13 11.99
N ARG A 386 -11.40 -10.87 12.96
CA ARG A 386 -11.60 -12.31 13.12
C ARG A 386 -13.07 -12.63 13.37
N GLU A 387 -13.77 -11.82 14.15
CA GLU A 387 -15.17 -12.02 14.48
C GLU A 387 -16.06 -11.92 13.23
N THR A 388 -15.83 -10.94 12.37
CA THR A 388 -16.54 -10.81 11.09
C THR A 388 -16.25 -12.01 10.20
N LEU A 389 -14.98 -12.41 10.09
CA LEU A 389 -14.59 -13.61 9.32
C LEU A 389 -15.40 -14.82 9.79
N LEU A 390 -15.32 -15.15 11.08
CA LEU A 390 -16.00 -16.32 11.64
C LEU A 390 -17.53 -16.22 11.55
N TYR A 391 -18.09 -15.01 11.62
CA TYR A 391 -19.52 -14.79 11.41
C TYR A 391 -19.94 -15.13 9.98
N LEU A 392 -19.20 -14.65 8.97
CA LEU A 392 -19.51 -14.97 7.57
C LEU A 392 -19.39 -16.47 7.28
N ILE A 393 -18.40 -17.14 7.86
CA ILE A 393 -18.28 -18.62 7.77
C ILE A 393 -19.46 -19.30 8.48
N ASN A 394 -19.88 -18.79 9.65
CA ASN A 394 -21.05 -19.30 10.37
C ASN A 394 -22.37 -19.05 9.62
N LEU A 395 -22.44 -18.07 8.72
CA LEU A 395 -23.56 -17.91 7.78
C LEU A 395 -23.58 -18.98 6.66
N GLY A 396 -22.57 -19.85 6.63
CA GLY A 396 -22.42 -20.94 5.66
C GLY A 396 -21.54 -20.56 4.47
N SER A 397 -20.75 -19.48 4.56
CA SER A 397 -19.79 -19.15 3.50
C SER A 397 -18.63 -20.14 3.55
N ILE A 398 -18.35 -20.83 2.44
CA ILE A 398 -17.19 -21.72 2.34
C ILE A 398 -15.98 -20.98 1.78
N ASP A 399 -16.15 -20.31 0.63
CA ASP A 399 -15.13 -19.42 0.08
C ASP A 399 -15.58 -17.95 0.07
N LEU A 400 -14.60 -17.07 0.28
CA LEU A 400 -14.71 -15.62 0.29
C LEU A 400 -14.02 -15.07 -0.95
N HIS A 401 -14.61 -14.04 -1.55
CA HIS A 401 -14.13 -13.45 -2.79
C HIS A 401 -14.07 -11.93 -2.63
N PRO A 402 -12.98 -11.39 -2.04
CA PRO A 402 -12.76 -9.95 -1.98
C PRO A 402 -12.53 -9.37 -3.37
N TRP A 403 -12.80 -8.07 -3.47
CA TRP A 403 -12.37 -7.25 -4.60
C TRP A 403 -10.85 -7.10 -4.63
N MET A 404 -10.30 -6.85 -5.82
CA MET A 404 -8.88 -6.48 -5.96
C MET A 404 -8.58 -5.03 -5.61
N SER A 405 -9.59 -4.22 -5.34
CA SER A 405 -9.42 -2.87 -4.82
C SER A 405 -9.90 -2.78 -3.37
N ARG A 406 -9.48 -1.72 -2.69
CA ARG A 406 -9.90 -1.41 -1.33
C ARG A 406 -10.90 -0.26 -1.33
N ARG A 407 -11.62 -0.06 -0.23
CA ARG A 407 -12.62 1.02 -0.09
C ARG A 407 -12.06 2.41 -0.35
N GLN A 408 -10.75 2.61 -0.13
CA GLN A 408 -10.05 3.87 -0.38
C GLN A 408 -9.80 4.14 -1.87
N SER A 409 -9.81 3.10 -2.71
CA SER A 409 -9.40 3.15 -4.12
C SER A 409 -10.21 2.18 -4.97
N LEU A 410 -11.53 2.22 -4.88
CA LEU A 410 -12.42 1.20 -5.45
C LEU A 410 -12.24 0.95 -6.95
N ASP A 411 -11.75 1.93 -7.71
CA ASP A 411 -11.53 1.83 -9.16
C ASP A 411 -10.08 1.50 -9.55
N CYS A 412 -9.17 1.44 -8.57
CA CYS A 412 -7.75 1.15 -8.77
C CYS A 412 -7.34 -0.09 -7.96
N PRO A 413 -7.23 -1.28 -8.60
CA PRO A 413 -6.84 -2.49 -7.89
C PRO A 413 -5.39 -2.42 -7.39
N ASP A 414 -5.14 -3.06 -6.24
CA ASP A 414 -3.80 -3.29 -5.70
C ASP A 414 -3.25 -4.69 -6.07
N TRP A 415 -3.91 -5.37 -7.02
CA TRP A 415 -3.44 -6.62 -7.63
C TRP A 415 -3.68 -6.64 -9.14
N THR A 416 -2.70 -7.18 -9.86
CA THR A 416 -2.91 -7.81 -11.17
C THR A 416 -2.95 -9.32 -10.99
N PHE A 417 -3.77 -9.99 -11.79
CA PHE A 417 -4.04 -11.41 -11.66
C PHE A 417 -4.02 -12.15 -13.01
N ILE A 418 -3.49 -13.37 -13.02
CA ILE A 418 -3.55 -14.30 -14.16
C ILE A 418 -3.99 -15.68 -13.63
N ASP A 419 -5.12 -16.18 -14.10
CA ASP A 419 -5.58 -17.55 -13.79
C ASP A 419 -5.17 -18.51 -14.90
N LEU A 420 -4.54 -19.61 -14.48
CA LEU A 420 -4.14 -20.71 -15.34
C LEU A 420 -5.12 -21.85 -15.15
N ASP A 421 -6.19 -21.84 -15.94
CA ASP A 421 -7.27 -22.82 -15.85
C ASP A 421 -7.02 -23.98 -16.82
N PRO A 422 -6.70 -25.19 -16.33
CA PRO A 422 -6.43 -26.33 -17.20
C PRO A 422 -7.63 -26.72 -18.06
N LYS A 423 -8.86 -26.51 -17.59
CA LYS A 423 -10.05 -27.18 -18.15
C LYS A 423 -9.83 -28.69 -18.30
N ALA A 424 -9.55 -29.17 -19.51
CA ALA A 424 -9.27 -30.57 -19.82
C ALA A 424 -7.77 -30.87 -20.02
N ALA A 425 -6.90 -29.84 -19.93
CA ALA A 425 -5.46 -29.97 -20.08
C ALA A 425 -4.85 -30.70 -18.87
N PRO A 426 -3.78 -31.49 -19.07
CA PRO A 426 -2.98 -32.03 -17.98
C PRO A 426 -2.43 -30.94 -17.05
N PHE A 427 -2.45 -31.17 -15.74
CA PHE A 427 -1.94 -30.20 -14.76
C PHE A 427 -0.46 -29.84 -14.95
N LYS A 428 0.36 -30.77 -15.46
CA LYS A 428 1.76 -30.48 -15.86
C LYS A 428 1.90 -29.32 -16.86
N HIS A 429 0.89 -29.08 -17.71
CA HIS A 429 0.88 -27.92 -18.61
C HIS A 429 0.67 -26.62 -17.83
N VAL A 430 -0.15 -26.64 -16.77
CA VAL A 430 -0.34 -25.51 -15.85
C VAL A 430 0.98 -25.18 -15.17
N LEU A 431 1.70 -26.17 -14.64
CA LEU A 431 3.00 -25.97 -13.99
C LEU A 431 4.03 -25.35 -14.95
N ARG A 432 4.11 -25.87 -16.19
CA ARG A 432 5.00 -25.30 -17.21
C ARG A 432 4.66 -23.84 -17.49
N LEU A 433 3.39 -23.53 -17.79
CA LEU A 433 2.96 -22.16 -18.08
C LEU A 433 3.10 -21.22 -16.88
N ALA A 434 2.93 -21.73 -15.66
CA ALA A 434 3.16 -20.95 -14.46
C ALA A 434 4.63 -20.52 -14.34
N ARG A 435 5.57 -21.44 -14.58
CA ARG A 435 7.00 -21.16 -14.56
C ARG A 435 7.41 -20.15 -15.63
N GLU A 436 6.95 -20.35 -16.87
CA GLU A 436 7.23 -19.41 -17.97
C GLU A 436 6.65 -18.02 -17.69
N THR A 437 5.41 -17.96 -17.18
CA THR A 437 4.78 -16.68 -16.79
C THR A 437 5.56 -15.99 -15.67
N GLY A 438 5.94 -16.74 -14.63
CA GLY A 438 6.77 -16.20 -13.55
C GLY A 438 8.15 -15.74 -14.02
N LYS A 439 8.76 -16.45 -14.97
CA LYS A 439 10.06 -16.08 -15.58
C LYS A 439 9.94 -14.78 -16.37
N LEU A 440 8.92 -14.64 -17.21
CA LEU A 440 8.65 -13.41 -17.96
C LEU A 440 8.44 -12.22 -17.02
N LEU A 441 7.56 -12.36 -16.02
CA LEU A 441 7.28 -11.29 -15.05
C LEU A 441 8.54 -10.87 -14.28
N ARG A 442 9.38 -11.81 -13.83
CA ARG A 442 10.67 -11.49 -13.20
C ARG A 442 11.66 -10.84 -14.17
N GLY A 443 11.67 -11.26 -15.42
CA GLY A 443 12.54 -10.69 -16.47
C GLY A 443 12.26 -9.21 -16.73
N ILE A 444 11.00 -8.78 -16.55
CA ILE A 444 10.59 -7.37 -16.70
C ILE A 444 10.59 -6.59 -15.37
N GLY A 445 11.28 -7.12 -14.35
CA GLY A 445 11.48 -6.42 -13.07
C GLY A 445 10.34 -6.55 -12.05
N LEU A 446 9.36 -7.45 -12.27
CA LEU A 446 8.29 -7.70 -11.31
C LEU A 446 8.61 -8.90 -10.40
N SER A 447 8.08 -8.87 -9.18
CA SER A 447 8.08 -9.96 -8.21
C SER A 447 6.69 -10.61 -8.14
N PRO A 448 6.39 -11.58 -9.02
CA PRO A 448 5.10 -12.26 -8.99
C PRO A 448 4.99 -13.26 -7.85
N TYR A 449 3.78 -13.47 -7.36
CA TYR A 449 3.41 -14.43 -6.32
C TYR A 449 2.50 -15.50 -6.91
N ILE A 450 2.59 -16.73 -6.39
CA ILE A 450 1.86 -17.88 -6.94
C ILE A 450 1.21 -18.74 -5.86
N LYS A 451 0.02 -19.24 -6.18
CA LYS A 451 -0.75 -20.15 -5.34
C LYS A 451 -1.51 -21.17 -6.15
N THR A 452 -1.85 -22.30 -5.53
CA THR A 452 -2.88 -23.17 -6.09
C THR A 452 -4.23 -22.43 -6.04
N SER A 453 -5.11 -22.71 -6.99
CA SER A 453 -6.50 -22.21 -6.91
C SER A 453 -7.28 -22.90 -5.78
N GLY A 454 -6.81 -24.05 -5.29
CA GLY A 454 -7.59 -24.98 -4.46
C GLY A 454 -8.67 -25.74 -5.25
N LYS A 455 -8.74 -25.55 -6.57
CA LYS A 455 -9.58 -26.33 -7.50
C LYS A 455 -8.68 -27.11 -8.45
N THR A 456 -8.58 -26.71 -9.71
CA THR A 456 -7.83 -27.43 -10.74
C THR A 456 -6.64 -26.63 -11.28
N GLY A 457 -6.68 -25.31 -11.20
CA GLY A 457 -5.66 -24.42 -11.76
C GLY A 457 -4.72 -23.78 -10.73
N MET A 458 -3.93 -22.82 -11.20
CA MET A 458 -3.02 -22.00 -10.41
C MET A 458 -3.27 -20.51 -10.68
N HIS A 459 -3.03 -19.68 -9.67
CA HIS A 459 -3.18 -18.24 -9.78
C HIS A 459 -1.83 -17.56 -9.61
N ILE A 460 -1.51 -16.63 -10.51
CA ILE A 460 -0.34 -15.76 -10.43
C ILE A 460 -0.82 -14.34 -10.17
N LEU A 461 -0.22 -13.69 -9.18
CA LEU A 461 -0.58 -12.35 -8.76
C LEU A 461 0.65 -11.45 -8.71
N VAL A 462 0.46 -10.18 -9.03
CA VAL A 462 1.48 -9.13 -8.88
C VAL A 462 0.86 -8.01 -8.04
N PRO A 463 1.44 -7.64 -6.88
CA PRO A 463 0.95 -6.53 -6.08
C PRO A 463 1.17 -5.20 -6.82
N LEU A 464 0.17 -4.34 -6.82
CA LEU A 464 0.16 -3.01 -7.45
C LEU A 464 0.01 -1.93 -6.38
N GLY A 465 0.35 -0.69 -6.72
CA GLY A 465 0.25 0.46 -5.84
C GLY A 465 -1.13 1.09 -5.70
N ALA A 466 -2.21 0.42 -6.11
CA ALA A 466 -3.55 1.01 -6.22
C ALA A 466 -3.57 2.32 -7.06
N ASN A 467 -2.68 2.41 -8.03
CA ASN A 467 -2.38 3.61 -8.83
C ASN A 467 -2.65 3.43 -10.32
N VAL A 468 -3.21 2.28 -10.72
CA VAL A 468 -3.63 1.97 -12.08
C VAL A 468 -5.08 1.55 -12.10
N SER A 469 -5.79 1.79 -13.19
CA SER A 469 -7.19 1.37 -13.34
C SER A 469 -7.31 -0.14 -13.58
N TYR A 470 -8.50 -0.69 -13.32
CA TYR A 470 -8.82 -2.07 -13.71
C TYR A 470 -8.54 -2.36 -15.20
N ASP A 471 -8.80 -1.40 -16.09
CA ASP A 471 -8.53 -1.57 -17.51
C ASP A 471 -7.03 -1.65 -17.82
N GLN A 472 -6.20 -0.83 -17.17
CA GLN A 472 -4.74 -0.90 -17.30
C GLN A 472 -4.20 -2.24 -16.77
N SER A 473 -4.64 -2.66 -15.58
CA SER A 473 -4.28 -3.97 -15.00
C SER A 473 -4.69 -5.13 -15.94
N ARG A 474 -5.91 -5.07 -16.49
CA ARG A 474 -6.41 -6.06 -17.46
C ARG A 474 -5.60 -6.08 -18.74
N MET A 475 -5.26 -4.91 -19.31
CA MET A 475 -4.46 -4.82 -20.53
C MET A 475 -3.07 -5.41 -20.34
N PHE A 476 -2.43 -5.13 -19.20
CA PHE A 476 -1.15 -5.74 -18.88
C PHE A 476 -1.24 -7.27 -18.74
N ALA A 477 -2.21 -7.78 -17.97
CA ALA A 477 -2.44 -9.22 -17.83
C ALA A 477 -2.75 -9.90 -19.17
N GLU A 478 -3.49 -9.23 -20.04
CA GLU A 478 -3.79 -9.68 -21.40
C GLU A 478 -2.51 -9.78 -22.25
N SER A 479 -1.64 -8.76 -22.20
CA SER A 479 -0.35 -8.77 -22.91
C SER A 479 0.52 -9.95 -22.48
N VAL A 480 0.69 -10.15 -21.17
CA VAL A 480 1.45 -11.28 -20.61
C VAL A 480 0.83 -12.61 -21.06
N ALA A 481 -0.49 -12.79 -20.93
CA ALA A 481 -1.16 -14.01 -21.34
C ALA A 481 -1.00 -14.31 -22.84
N ARG A 482 -1.04 -13.28 -23.69
CA ARG A 482 -0.84 -13.41 -25.14
C ARG A 482 0.59 -13.78 -25.51
N ILE A 483 1.59 -13.21 -24.83
CA ILE A 483 3.02 -13.55 -25.05
C ILE A 483 3.26 -15.02 -24.69
N ILE A 484 2.86 -15.43 -23.48
CA ILE A 484 3.03 -16.81 -23.03
C ILE A 484 2.27 -17.79 -23.95
N THR A 485 1.05 -17.43 -24.37
CA THR A 485 0.28 -18.23 -25.33
C THR A 485 0.96 -18.30 -26.70
N ARG A 486 1.59 -17.21 -27.17
CA ARG A 486 2.32 -17.17 -28.45
C ARG A 486 3.53 -18.10 -28.44
N GLU A 487 4.23 -18.17 -27.32
CA GLU A 487 5.42 -19.01 -27.12
C GLU A 487 5.08 -20.48 -26.82
N ASN A 488 3.87 -20.76 -26.33
CA ASN A 488 3.43 -22.09 -25.92
C ASN A 488 2.09 -22.50 -26.58
N ARG A 489 1.92 -22.24 -27.89
CA ARG A 489 0.65 -22.42 -28.63
C ARG A 489 0.12 -23.84 -28.60
N GLU A 490 0.98 -24.82 -28.33
CA GLU A 490 0.64 -26.24 -28.24
C GLU A 490 -0.12 -26.58 -26.95
N ILE A 491 0.12 -25.85 -25.86
CA ILE A 491 -0.47 -26.10 -24.54
C ILE A 491 -1.29 -24.95 -23.95
N ALA A 492 -1.24 -23.73 -24.52
CA ALA A 492 -1.92 -22.54 -23.99
C ALA A 492 -2.92 -21.92 -24.97
N THR A 493 -3.93 -21.23 -24.45
CA THR A 493 -4.89 -20.45 -25.24
C THR A 493 -5.48 -19.27 -24.44
N VAL A 494 -5.79 -18.17 -25.16
CA VAL A 494 -6.59 -17.03 -24.66
C VAL A 494 -8.00 -17.01 -25.25
N ASP A 495 -8.37 -18.00 -26.07
CA ASP A 495 -9.67 -18.03 -26.75
C ASP A 495 -10.80 -18.38 -25.78
N ARG A 496 -11.89 -17.62 -25.82
CA ARG A 496 -13.08 -17.87 -24.98
C ARG A 496 -13.92 -19.06 -25.43
N ALA A 497 -13.95 -19.34 -26.73
CA ALA A 497 -14.81 -20.36 -27.30
C ALA A 497 -14.33 -21.76 -26.88
N THR A 498 -15.08 -22.44 -26.01
CA THR A 498 -14.75 -23.77 -25.47
C THR A 498 -14.46 -24.82 -26.53
N GLN A 499 -15.15 -24.75 -27.68
CA GLN A 499 -14.95 -25.65 -28.82
C GLN A 499 -13.55 -25.56 -29.47
N LYS A 500 -12.86 -24.41 -29.35
CA LYS A 500 -11.54 -24.17 -29.98
C LYS A 500 -10.36 -24.45 -29.04
N ARG A 501 -10.62 -24.79 -27.75
CA ARG A 501 -9.57 -24.90 -26.72
C ARG A 501 -8.82 -26.22 -26.73
N GLY A 502 -9.46 -27.33 -27.11
CA GLY A 502 -8.83 -28.66 -27.03
C GLY A 502 -8.30 -28.97 -25.61
N GLN A 503 -7.15 -29.65 -25.51
CA GLN A 503 -6.45 -29.94 -24.25
C GLN A 503 -5.44 -28.84 -23.85
N LYS A 504 -5.78 -27.56 -24.08
CA LYS A 504 -4.93 -26.42 -23.74
C LYS A 504 -5.41 -25.72 -22.47
N VAL A 505 -4.45 -25.22 -21.70
CA VAL A 505 -4.68 -24.37 -20.52
C VAL A 505 -5.18 -23.01 -20.99
N TYR A 506 -6.29 -22.56 -20.43
CA TYR A 506 -6.83 -21.24 -20.67
C TYR A 506 -6.16 -20.23 -19.75
N MET A 507 -5.50 -19.23 -20.33
CA MET A 507 -4.91 -18.10 -19.60
C MET A 507 -5.95 -17.01 -19.42
N ASP A 508 -6.63 -16.99 -18.27
CA ASP A 508 -7.71 -16.04 -18.00
C ASP A 508 -7.18 -14.75 -17.37
N PHE A 509 -7.20 -13.69 -18.17
CA PHE A 509 -6.86 -12.31 -17.75
C PHE A 509 -8.11 -11.47 -17.44
N LEU A 510 -9.32 -12.01 -17.63
CA LEU A 510 -10.56 -11.25 -17.53
C LEU A 510 -11.06 -11.06 -16.11
N GLN A 511 -10.47 -11.80 -15.18
CA GLN A 511 -10.67 -11.62 -13.76
C GLN A 511 -10.19 -10.23 -13.30
N ASN A 512 -9.38 -9.50 -14.09
CA ASN A 512 -8.95 -8.12 -13.84
C ASN A 512 -9.98 -7.03 -14.18
N ARG A 513 -11.26 -7.38 -14.35
CA ARG A 513 -12.31 -6.38 -14.55
C ARG A 513 -12.79 -5.85 -13.20
N ARG A 514 -13.33 -4.63 -13.20
CA ARG A 514 -14.01 -4.08 -12.03
C ARG A 514 -15.05 -5.07 -11.51
N GLU A 515 -15.14 -5.22 -10.20
CA GLU A 515 -16.05 -6.11 -9.46
C GLU A 515 -15.88 -7.61 -9.68
N GLN A 516 -14.92 -8.02 -10.51
CA GLN A 516 -14.45 -9.39 -10.45
C GLN A 516 -13.64 -9.57 -9.19
N THR A 517 -13.76 -10.77 -8.64
CA THR A 517 -13.27 -11.09 -7.31
C THR A 517 -12.42 -12.33 -7.37
N ILE A 518 -11.36 -12.36 -6.58
CA ILE A 518 -10.41 -13.47 -6.58
C ILE A 518 -10.42 -14.10 -5.20
N VAL A 519 -10.41 -15.43 -5.18
CA VAL A 519 -10.22 -16.15 -3.93
C VAL A 519 -8.82 -15.84 -3.37
N PRO A 520 -8.72 -15.30 -2.14
CA PRO A 520 -7.45 -14.95 -1.53
C PRO A 520 -6.65 -16.22 -1.19
N PRO A 521 -5.38 -16.06 -0.77
CA PRO A 521 -4.65 -17.17 -0.18
C PRO A 521 -5.37 -17.73 1.06
N TYR A 522 -5.09 -18.99 1.42
CA TYR A 522 -5.61 -19.70 2.61
C TYR A 522 -7.12 -19.98 2.65
N VAL A 523 -7.89 -19.63 1.62
CA VAL A 523 -9.34 -19.90 1.60
C VAL A 523 -9.64 -21.34 1.19
N VAL A 524 -10.54 -22.00 1.94
CA VAL A 524 -11.07 -23.34 1.65
C VAL A 524 -11.99 -23.28 0.45
N ARG A 525 -11.93 -24.28 -0.44
CA ARG A 525 -12.75 -24.37 -1.65
C ARG A 525 -13.86 -25.42 -1.48
N PRO A 526 -15.07 -25.16 -2.03
CA PRO A 526 -16.20 -26.08 -1.98
C PRO A 526 -16.04 -27.21 -3.03
N VAL A 527 -15.03 -28.05 -2.82
CA VAL A 527 -14.70 -29.22 -3.64
C VAL A 527 -14.34 -30.39 -2.70
N PRO A 528 -14.41 -31.65 -3.17
CA PRO A 528 -13.93 -32.79 -2.39
C PRO A 528 -12.53 -32.57 -1.82
N GLY A 529 -12.31 -33.02 -0.59
CA GLY A 529 -11.10 -32.83 0.19
C GLY A 529 -10.98 -31.49 0.92
N ALA A 530 -11.99 -30.59 0.84
CA ALA A 530 -11.92 -29.23 1.40
C ALA A 530 -10.58 -28.53 1.11
N ARG A 531 -10.20 -28.55 -0.18
CA ARG A 531 -8.90 -28.09 -0.66
C ARG A 531 -8.72 -26.59 -0.43
N VAL A 532 -7.48 -26.16 -0.28
CA VAL A 532 -7.15 -24.77 0.07
C VAL A 532 -6.47 -24.07 -1.11
N SER A 533 -6.84 -22.81 -1.33
CA SER A 533 -6.13 -21.86 -2.20
C SER A 533 -4.78 -21.51 -1.56
N MET A 534 -3.75 -22.32 -1.81
CA MET A 534 -2.53 -22.34 -0.99
C MET A 534 -1.38 -21.56 -1.65
N PRO A 535 -0.82 -20.53 -0.98
CA PRO A 535 0.45 -19.91 -1.33
C PRO A 535 1.63 -20.88 -1.45
N LEU A 536 2.43 -20.67 -2.48
CA LEU A 536 3.61 -21.47 -2.77
C LEU A 536 4.82 -20.56 -2.98
N THR A 537 6.00 -21.09 -2.66
CA THR A 537 7.27 -20.58 -3.17
C THR A 537 7.43 -20.98 -4.65
N TRP A 538 8.22 -20.23 -5.42
CA TRP A 538 8.46 -20.56 -6.83
C TRP A 538 9.19 -21.91 -7.02
N ASP A 539 9.99 -22.33 -6.04
CA ASP A 539 10.68 -23.62 -6.07
C ASP A 539 9.71 -24.79 -5.95
N GLU A 540 8.61 -24.64 -5.20
CA GLU A 540 7.55 -25.65 -5.14
C GLU A 540 6.84 -25.85 -6.49
N VAL A 541 6.85 -24.82 -7.35
CA VAL A 541 6.30 -24.85 -8.73
C VAL A 541 7.27 -25.52 -9.71
N SER A 542 7.98 -26.56 -9.25
CA SER A 542 8.87 -27.38 -10.06
C SER A 542 8.74 -28.88 -9.79
N HIS A 543 7.92 -29.24 -8.79
CA HIS A 543 7.70 -30.59 -8.27
C HIS A 543 6.36 -31.17 -8.79
N ASP A 544 6.08 -32.45 -8.51
CA ASP A 544 4.79 -33.15 -8.77
C ASP A 544 3.64 -32.63 -7.87
N ILE A 545 3.64 -31.34 -7.56
CA ILE A 545 2.66 -30.68 -6.71
C ILE A 545 1.27 -30.74 -7.35
N SER A 546 0.26 -30.97 -6.52
CA SER A 546 -1.14 -30.97 -6.90
C SER A 546 -1.94 -30.03 -6.00
N PRO A 547 -3.00 -29.36 -6.51
CA PRO A 547 -3.93 -28.63 -5.66
C PRO A 547 -4.58 -29.49 -4.56
N SER A 548 -4.60 -30.82 -4.70
CA SER A 548 -5.09 -31.75 -3.67
C SER A 548 -4.16 -31.91 -2.48
N ASP A 549 -2.89 -31.54 -2.61
CA ASP A 549 -1.90 -31.69 -1.54
C ASP A 549 -2.15 -30.71 -0.39
N PHE A 550 -3.02 -29.71 -0.60
CA PHE A 550 -3.35 -28.68 0.37
C PHE A 550 -4.84 -28.68 0.68
N HIS A 551 -5.16 -28.96 1.93
CA HIS A 551 -6.53 -29.10 2.40
C HIS A 551 -6.69 -28.58 3.84
N ILE A 552 -7.93 -28.43 4.26
CA ILE A 552 -8.30 -27.82 5.54
C ILE A 552 -7.53 -28.40 6.75
N ARG A 553 -7.27 -29.72 6.75
CA ARG A 553 -6.59 -30.43 7.86
C ARG A 553 -5.07 -30.27 7.91
N ASN A 554 -4.39 -29.93 6.81
CA ASN A 554 -2.91 -29.82 6.78
C ASN A 554 -2.40 -28.38 6.60
N ALA A 555 -3.25 -27.49 6.08
CA ALA A 555 -2.92 -26.10 5.84
C ALA A 555 -2.51 -25.34 7.13
N PRO A 556 -3.17 -25.51 8.30
CA PRO A 556 -2.77 -24.81 9.52
C PRO A 556 -1.34 -25.15 9.97
N GLU A 557 -0.94 -26.42 9.92
CA GLU A 557 0.41 -26.85 10.26
C GLU A 557 1.46 -26.24 9.32
N ARG A 558 1.15 -26.19 8.01
CA ARG A 558 2.02 -25.53 7.04
C ARG A 558 2.19 -24.04 7.35
N VAL A 559 1.10 -23.34 7.69
CA VAL A 559 1.14 -21.92 8.07
C VAL A 559 1.95 -21.71 9.34
N LEU A 560 1.80 -22.57 10.35
CA LEU A 560 2.60 -22.50 11.58
C LEU A 560 4.10 -22.64 11.29
N ARG A 561 4.47 -23.48 10.32
CA ARG A 561 5.88 -23.72 9.95
C ARG A 561 6.47 -22.62 9.10
N LEU A 562 5.72 -22.12 8.11
CA LEU A 562 6.24 -21.22 7.07
C LEU A 562 5.85 -19.75 7.26
N GLY A 563 4.89 -19.46 8.14
CA GLY A 563 4.25 -18.16 8.24
C GLY A 563 3.42 -17.82 7.01
N ASP A 564 3.18 -16.52 6.80
CA ASP A 564 2.51 -16.01 5.59
C ASP A 564 3.54 -15.76 4.48
N LEU A 565 3.59 -16.66 3.49
CA LEU A 565 4.51 -16.55 2.35
C LEU A 565 4.26 -15.29 1.50
N TRP A 566 3.09 -14.68 1.61
CA TRP A 566 2.70 -13.49 0.83
C TRP A 566 2.68 -12.23 1.69
N ARG A 567 3.23 -12.26 2.91
CA ARG A 567 3.22 -11.12 3.83
C ARG A 567 3.80 -9.85 3.22
N THR A 568 4.94 -9.97 2.52
CA THR A 568 5.64 -8.86 1.86
C THR A 568 4.86 -8.29 0.68
N ALA A 569 4.08 -9.11 -0.01
CA ALA A 569 3.25 -8.68 -1.14
C ALA A 569 2.23 -7.60 -0.76
N LEU A 570 1.84 -7.54 0.53
CA LEU A 570 0.87 -6.57 1.03
C LEU A 570 1.46 -5.18 1.29
N SER A 571 2.79 -5.06 1.37
CA SER A 571 3.49 -3.81 1.70
C SER A 571 4.44 -3.32 0.60
N GLU A 572 4.69 -4.13 -0.42
CA GLU A 572 5.64 -3.82 -1.51
C GLU A 572 4.90 -3.75 -2.86
N PRO A 573 4.22 -2.62 -3.15
CA PRO A 573 3.57 -2.43 -4.43
C PRO A 573 4.61 -2.32 -5.56
N GLN A 574 4.27 -2.85 -6.73
CA GLN A 574 5.15 -2.79 -7.90
C GLN A 574 4.62 -1.80 -8.93
N ASP A 575 5.55 -1.11 -9.59
CA ASP A 575 5.22 -0.12 -10.61
C ASP A 575 4.95 -0.79 -11.97
N LEU A 576 3.68 -0.76 -12.37
CA LEU A 576 3.25 -1.30 -13.64
C LEU A 576 3.80 -0.51 -14.84
N ALA A 577 4.09 0.80 -14.68
CA ALA A 577 4.61 1.61 -15.77
C ALA A 577 6.03 1.16 -16.15
N THR A 578 6.90 0.97 -15.17
CA THR A 578 8.24 0.39 -15.36
C THR A 578 8.18 -1.01 -15.98
N ALA A 579 7.24 -1.85 -15.54
CA ALA A 579 7.06 -3.19 -16.09
C ALA A 579 6.55 -3.21 -17.54
N ILE A 580 5.71 -2.25 -17.94
CA ILE A 580 5.26 -2.11 -19.33
C ILE A 580 6.46 -1.76 -20.22
N ALA A 581 7.33 -0.84 -19.79
CA ALA A 581 8.55 -0.51 -20.53
C ALA A 581 9.49 -1.73 -20.66
N GLY A 582 9.66 -2.50 -19.59
CA GLY A 582 10.42 -3.76 -19.64
C GLY A 582 9.80 -4.81 -20.57
N LEU A 583 8.47 -4.85 -20.67
CA LEU A 583 7.76 -5.72 -21.60
C LEU A 583 7.96 -5.30 -23.07
N GLU A 584 7.97 -3.99 -23.35
CA GLU A 584 8.29 -3.45 -24.68
C GLU A 584 9.71 -3.80 -25.10
N GLU A 585 10.68 -3.67 -24.18
CA GLU A 585 12.07 -4.06 -24.42
C GLU A 585 12.18 -5.57 -24.69
N TYR A 586 11.55 -6.42 -23.88
CA TYR A 586 11.50 -7.87 -24.11
C TYR A 586 10.95 -8.22 -25.50
N LEU A 587 9.86 -7.55 -25.92
CA LEU A 587 9.26 -7.74 -27.25
C LEU A 587 10.12 -7.21 -28.41
N SER A 588 11.03 -6.27 -28.15
CA SER A 588 11.97 -5.76 -29.17
C SER A 588 13.14 -6.71 -29.41
N GLN A 589 13.47 -7.52 -28.41
CA GLN A 589 14.58 -8.49 -28.44
C GLN A 589 14.14 -9.91 -28.87
N SER A 590 12.83 -10.18 -28.88
CA SER A 590 12.22 -11.50 -29.14
C SER A 590 11.46 -11.54 -30.46
#